data_AF-D9QRI2-F1
#
_entry.id   AF-D9QRI2-F1
#
_cell.length_a   1.000
_cell.length_b   1.000
_cell.length_c   1.000
_cell.angle_alpha   90.00
_cell.angle_beta   90.00
_cell.angle_gamma   90.00
#
_symmetry.space_group_name_H-M   'P 1'
#
loop_
_entity.id
_entity.type
_entity.pdbx_description
1 polymer ?
#
loop_
_entity_poly.entity_id
_entity_poly.type
_entity_poly.pdbx_seq_one_letter_code
_entity_poly.pdbx_strand_id
1 'polypeptide(L)'
;MARPKDKTEQKLWIEFKEHNNQQAKEELMLRFMPLVKYVANRVAINLPDKFEFEDLQNYGIIGLIDAIERFDHRRGMKFSTYAISRIRGSIIDQLRRLDWVPTTIRRKAKQVAEINSELANKLGRLPTDEEIRQELDLDSDEYSQLMSEINIPQETSLDSFINSRQADGVTLIEVIADEDAARPEQTFRYEEIKRILGEAIEKLKPQERKVVTLYYYEGLNLTEIGEVLEVTTARISQLHTKAIYRLRGYLSRKKEELLE
;
A
#
# COMPACT_ATOMS: atom_id res chain seq x y z
N MET A 1 43.81 -8.96 -35.91
CA MET A 1 44.44 -9.60 -34.72
C MET A 1 43.74 -9.10 -33.47
N ALA A 2 43.14 -9.98 -32.66
CA ALA A 2 42.51 -9.61 -31.39
C ALA A 2 43.59 -9.18 -30.36
N ARG A 3 43.27 -8.22 -29.48
CA ARG A 3 44.21 -7.69 -28.48
C ARG A 3 44.61 -8.80 -27.48
N PRO A 4 45.81 -8.77 -26.87
CA PRO A 4 46.25 -9.81 -25.93
C PRO A 4 45.28 -10.03 -24.75
N LYS A 5 44.56 -8.98 -24.31
CA LYS A 5 43.49 -9.09 -23.29
C LYS A 5 42.28 -9.93 -23.72
N ASP A 6 41.96 -9.99 -25.02
CA ASP A 6 40.81 -10.75 -25.56
C ASP A 6 41.11 -12.25 -25.59
N LYS A 7 42.37 -12.65 -25.85
CA LYS A 7 42.77 -14.08 -25.84
C LYS A 7 42.66 -14.71 -24.45
N THR A 8 43.04 -13.97 -23.41
CA THR A 8 42.88 -14.42 -22.01
C THR A 8 41.42 -14.56 -21.62
N GLU A 9 40.56 -13.64 -22.08
CA GLU A 9 39.12 -13.69 -21.80
C GLU A 9 38.45 -14.91 -22.44
N GLN A 10 38.78 -15.19 -23.70
CA GLN A 10 38.22 -16.33 -24.41
C GLN A 10 38.64 -17.67 -23.77
N LYS A 11 39.85 -17.75 -23.22
CA LYS A 11 40.31 -18.92 -22.46
C LYS A 11 39.49 -19.12 -21.18
N LEU A 12 39.26 -18.05 -20.40
CA LEU A 12 38.44 -18.11 -19.19
C LEU A 12 37.01 -18.56 -19.49
N TRP A 13 36.42 -18.09 -20.60
CA TRP A 13 35.09 -18.54 -21.02
C TRP A 13 35.04 -20.03 -21.36
N ILE A 14 36.07 -20.56 -22.04
CA ILE A 14 36.16 -21.99 -22.38
C ILE A 14 36.33 -22.83 -21.10
N GLU A 15 37.22 -22.42 -20.19
CA GLU A 15 37.44 -23.12 -18.92
C GLU A 15 36.17 -23.14 -18.05
N PHE A 16 35.42 -22.03 -18.02
CA PHE A 16 34.16 -21.99 -17.29
C PHE A 16 33.05 -22.79 -18.00
N LYS A 17 32.80 -22.57 -19.29
CA LYS A 17 31.61 -23.10 -19.98
C LYS A 17 31.74 -24.55 -20.42
N GLU A 18 32.96 -25.00 -20.73
CA GLU A 18 33.19 -26.36 -21.24
C GLU A 18 33.73 -27.29 -20.14
N HIS A 19 34.45 -26.76 -19.15
CA HIS A 19 35.08 -27.55 -18.09
C HIS A 19 34.48 -27.30 -16.71
N ASN A 20 33.45 -26.45 -16.61
CA ASN A 20 32.78 -26.06 -15.36
C ASN A 20 33.75 -25.57 -14.26
N ASN A 21 34.83 -24.90 -14.67
CA ASN A 21 35.83 -24.39 -13.72
C ASN A 21 35.30 -23.16 -12.99
N GLN A 22 35.10 -23.30 -11.68
CA GLN A 22 34.57 -22.22 -10.85
C GLN A 22 35.58 -21.07 -10.62
N GLN A 23 36.88 -21.36 -10.61
CA GLN A 23 37.90 -20.30 -10.51
C GLN A 23 37.86 -19.37 -11.74
N ALA A 24 37.61 -19.95 -12.92
CA ALA A 24 37.44 -19.16 -14.13
C ALA A 24 36.18 -18.27 -14.07
N LYS A 25 35.09 -18.75 -13.44
CA LYS A 25 33.89 -17.94 -13.17
C LYS A 25 34.21 -16.76 -12.25
N GLU A 26 34.93 -16.99 -11.16
CA GLU A 26 35.32 -15.95 -10.20
C GLU A 26 36.22 -14.90 -10.85
N GLU A 27 37.18 -15.31 -11.67
CA GLU A 27 38.05 -14.38 -12.40
C GLU A 27 37.26 -13.54 -13.42
N LEU A 28 36.30 -14.15 -14.13
CA LEU A 28 35.37 -13.42 -15.01
C LEU A 28 34.52 -12.42 -14.21
N MET A 29 34.01 -12.80 -13.04
CA MET A 29 33.24 -11.90 -12.17
C MET A 29 34.07 -10.69 -11.75
N LEU A 30 35.28 -10.90 -11.20
CA LEU A 30 36.16 -9.81 -10.78
C LEU A 30 36.53 -8.89 -11.94
N ARG A 31 36.80 -9.46 -13.12
CA ARG A 31 37.15 -8.70 -14.32
C ARG A 31 36.01 -7.78 -14.80
N PHE A 32 34.76 -8.23 -14.72
CA PHE A 32 33.60 -7.46 -15.17
C PHE A 32 32.89 -6.66 -14.07
N MET A 33 33.32 -6.79 -12.81
CA MET A 33 32.77 -6.03 -11.68
C MET A 33 32.76 -4.50 -11.88
N PRO A 34 33.79 -3.86 -12.49
CA PRO A 34 33.74 -2.42 -12.77
C PRO A 34 32.58 -2.00 -13.69
N LEU A 35 32.07 -2.91 -14.51
CA LEU A 35 30.90 -2.66 -15.37
C LEU A 35 29.63 -2.44 -14.55
N VAL A 36 29.49 -3.16 -13.42
CA VAL A 36 28.37 -2.96 -12.49
C VAL A 36 28.40 -1.55 -11.95
N LYS A 37 29.56 -1.08 -11.48
CA LYS A 37 29.72 0.30 -10.98
C LYS A 37 29.35 1.33 -12.05
N TYR A 38 29.75 1.12 -13.31
CA TYR A 38 29.37 2.00 -14.42
C TYR A 38 27.85 2.05 -14.65
N VAL A 39 27.19 0.89 -14.69
CA VAL A 39 25.74 0.81 -14.91
C VAL A 39 24.97 1.39 -13.73
N ALA A 40 25.36 1.07 -12.50
CA ALA A 40 24.74 1.58 -11.28
C ALA A 40 24.80 3.12 -11.23
N ASN A 41 25.94 3.74 -11.55
CA ASN A 41 26.06 5.21 -11.62
C ASN A 41 25.09 5.82 -12.63
N ARG A 42 24.95 5.20 -13.81
CA ARG A 42 24.02 5.69 -14.85
C ARG A 42 22.57 5.57 -14.43
N VAL A 43 22.23 4.52 -13.68
CA VAL A 43 20.88 4.32 -13.15
C VAL A 43 20.60 5.35 -12.05
N ALA A 44 21.53 5.53 -11.10
CA ALA A 44 21.41 6.47 -9.98
C ALA A 44 21.06 7.91 -10.38
N ILE A 45 21.56 8.40 -11.52
CA ILE A 45 21.27 9.77 -12.03
C ILE A 45 19.75 10.05 -12.14
N ASN A 46 18.93 9.04 -12.37
CA ASN A 46 17.48 9.20 -12.57
C ASN A 46 16.65 8.60 -11.43
N LEU A 47 17.26 8.30 -10.28
CA LEU A 47 16.56 7.77 -9.11
C LEU A 47 16.36 8.84 -8.03
N PRO A 48 15.27 8.74 -7.24
CA PRO A 48 15.12 9.55 -6.04
C PRO A 48 16.20 9.23 -5.01
N ASP A 49 16.54 10.20 -4.17
CA ASP A 49 17.59 10.11 -3.14
C ASP A 49 17.34 9.04 -2.06
N LYS A 50 16.15 8.43 -2.04
CA LYS A 50 15.80 7.34 -1.10
C LYS A 50 16.54 6.03 -1.34
N PHE A 51 17.20 5.86 -2.48
CA PHE A 51 17.91 4.62 -2.82
C PHE A 51 19.41 4.79 -2.65
N GLU A 52 20.01 3.91 -1.85
CA GLU A 52 21.45 3.92 -1.63
C GLU A 52 22.22 3.38 -2.84
N PHE A 53 23.37 3.98 -3.11
CA PHE A 53 24.21 3.55 -4.23
C PHE A 53 24.74 2.12 -4.07
N GLU A 54 24.96 1.68 -2.83
CA GLU A 54 25.43 0.33 -2.51
C GLU A 54 24.40 -0.73 -2.90
N ASP A 55 23.11 -0.47 -2.70
CA ASP A 55 22.02 -1.35 -3.13
C ASP A 55 22.01 -1.54 -4.64
N LEU A 56 22.19 -0.45 -5.41
CA LEU A 56 22.27 -0.52 -6.87
C LEU A 56 23.44 -1.38 -7.34
N GLN A 57 24.58 -1.32 -6.64
CA GLN A 57 25.71 -2.20 -6.93
C GLN A 57 25.36 -3.66 -6.64
N ASN A 58 24.75 -3.95 -5.49
CA ASN A 58 24.36 -5.30 -5.09
C ASN A 58 23.39 -5.92 -6.11
N TYR A 59 22.35 -5.20 -6.53
CA TYR A 59 21.42 -5.67 -7.56
C TYR A 59 22.09 -5.87 -8.93
N GLY A 60 23.07 -5.02 -9.25
CA GLY A 60 23.87 -5.14 -10.45
C GLY A 60 24.81 -6.36 -10.41
N ILE A 61 25.36 -6.71 -9.25
CA ILE A 61 26.18 -7.92 -9.05
C ILE A 61 25.34 -9.18 -9.31
N ILE A 62 24.11 -9.24 -8.79
CA ILE A 62 23.18 -10.34 -9.08
C ILE A 62 22.94 -10.47 -10.60
N GLY A 63 22.73 -9.35 -11.28
CA GLY A 63 22.56 -9.31 -12.73
C GLY A 63 23.81 -9.73 -13.51
N LEU A 64 25.00 -9.40 -13.00
CA LEU A 64 26.27 -9.83 -13.60
C LEU A 64 26.46 -11.34 -13.46
N ILE A 65 26.15 -11.92 -12.29
CA ILE A 65 26.23 -13.37 -12.06
C ILE A 65 25.34 -14.11 -13.06
N ASP A 66 24.06 -13.72 -13.17
CA ASP A 66 23.13 -14.33 -14.12
C ASP A 66 23.56 -14.11 -15.58
N ALA A 67 24.14 -12.95 -15.90
CA ALA A 67 24.69 -12.69 -17.22
C ALA A 67 25.85 -13.65 -17.55
N ILE A 68 26.79 -13.87 -16.61
CA ILE A 68 27.92 -14.79 -16.80
C ILE A 68 27.42 -16.22 -17.01
N GLU A 69 26.43 -16.65 -16.20
CA GLU A 69 25.86 -18.00 -16.29
C GLU A 69 25.13 -18.25 -17.61
N ARG A 70 24.44 -17.25 -18.16
CA ARG A 70 23.66 -17.39 -19.41
C ARG A 70 24.39 -17.03 -20.69
N PHE A 71 25.55 -16.36 -20.59
CA PHE A 71 26.28 -15.91 -21.77
C PHE A 71 26.81 -17.09 -22.61
N ASP A 72 26.68 -16.96 -23.93
CA ASP A 72 27.20 -17.91 -24.91
C ASP A 72 28.38 -17.27 -25.66
N HIS A 73 29.59 -17.71 -25.33
CA HIS A 73 30.83 -17.17 -25.87
C HIS A 73 31.06 -17.49 -27.36
N ARG A 74 30.26 -18.39 -27.95
CA ARG A 74 30.38 -18.81 -29.36
C ARG A 74 29.68 -17.87 -30.33
N ARG A 75 28.80 -16.99 -29.84
CA ARG A 75 27.97 -16.08 -30.65
C ARG A 75 28.68 -14.84 -31.18
N GLY A 76 29.98 -14.67 -30.89
CA GLY A 76 30.80 -13.57 -31.43
C GLY A 76 30.48 -12.17 -30.91
N MET A 77 29.54 -12.02 -29.96
CA MET A 77 29.26 -10.76 -29.28
C MET A 77 30.20 -10.59 -28.08
N LYS A 78 30.65 -9.35 -27.82
CA LYS A 78 31.41 -9.04 -26.59
C LYS A 78 30.50 -9.20 -25.37
N PHE A 79 31.01 -9.85 -24.32
CA PHE A 79 30.26 -10.04 -23.09
C PHE A 79 29.78 -8.72 -22.48
N SER A 80 30.62 -7.67 -22.51
CA SER A 80 30.28 -6.35 -21.97
C SER A 80 29.00 -5.76 -22.57
N THR A 81 28.77 -5.94 -23.88
CA THR A 81 27.56 -5.46 -24.56
C THR A 81 26.32 -6.17 -24.06
N TYR A 82 26.39 -7.50 -23.91
CA TYR A 82 25.30 -8.30 -23.36
C TYR A 82 25.04 -7.99 -21.88
N ALA A 83 26.11 -7.92 -21.08
CA ALA A 83 26.06 -7.73 -19.64
C ALA A 83 25.44 -6.39 -19.23
N ILE A 84 25.71 -5.29 -19.97
CA ILE A 84 25.11 -3.98 -19.66
C ILE A 84 23.58 -4.05 -19.59
N SER A 85 22.94 -4.70 -20.56
CA SER A 85 21.47 -4.81 -20.58
C SER A 85 20.95 -5.70 -19.44
N ARG A 86 21.67 -6.77 -19.09
CA ARG A 86 21.28 -7.69 -18.01
C ARG A 86 21.45 -7.07 -16.63
N ILE A 87 22.58 -6.41 -16.38
CA ILE A 87 22.86 -5.69 -15.13
C ILE A 87 21.82 -4.58 -14.93
N ARG A 88 21.57 -3.76 -15.96
CA ARG A 88 20.55 -2.70 -15.88
C ARG A 88 19.16 -3.26 -15.61
N GLY A 89 18.78 -4.34 -16.29
CA GLY A 89 17.50 -5.03 -16.07
C GLY A 89 17.35 -5.52 -14.64
N SER A 90 18.37 -6.19 -14.10
CA SER A 90 18.39 -6.67 -12.70
C SER A 90 18.19 -5.54 -11.70
N ILE A 91 18.93 -4.43 -11.85
CA ILE A 91 18.77 -3.26 -10.98
C ILE A 91 17.35 -2.71 -11.03
N ILE A 92 16.80 -2.50 -12.24
CA ILE A 92 15.44 -1.98 -12.42
C ILE A 92 14.39 -2.94 -11.83
N ASP A 93 14.55 -4.24 -12.03
CA ASP A 93 13.59 -5.24 -11.54
C ASP A 93 13.61 -5.36 -10.01
N GLN A 94 14.77 -5.20 -9.35
CA GLN A 94 14.84 -5.17 -7.89
C GLN A 94 14.27 -3.86 -7.33
N LEU A 95 14.56 -2.72 -7.94
CA LEU A 95 13.97 -1.43 -7.55
C LEU A 95 12.44 -1.45 -7.67
N ARG A 96 11.89 -2.14 -8.67
CA ARG A 96 10.43 -2.34 -8.80
C ARG A 96 9.81 -3.18 -7.70
N ARG A 97 10.58 -4.08 -7.06
CA ARG A 97 10.08 -4.88 -5.93
C ARG A 97 9.99 -4.06 -4.65
N LEU A 98 10.88 -3.08 -4.51
CA LEU A 98 10.94 -2.20 -3.34
C LEU A 98 9.99 -1.01 -3.44
N ASP A 99 9.71 -0.55 -4.67
CA ASP A 99 8.85 0.59 -4.90
C ASP A 99 7.42 0.13 -5.21
N TRP A 100 6.47 0.48 -4.35
CA TRP A 100 5.06 0.09 -4.46
C TRP A 100 4.33 0.72 -5.66
N VAL A 101 4.93 1.73 -6.32
CA VAL A 101 4.29 2.46 -7.42
C VAL A 101 4.36 1.68 -8.75
N PRO A 102 3.21 1.32 -9.36
CA PRO A 102 3.18 0.64 -10.65
C PRO A 102 3.86 1.41 -11.78
N THR A 103 4.49 0.68 -12.71
CA THR A 103 5.16 1.28 -13.89
C THR A 103 4.19 2.08 -14.77
N THR A 104 2.93 1.65 -14.85
CA THR A 104 1.88 2.36 -15.60
C THR A 104 1.66 3.77 -15.07
N ILE A 105 1.66 3.94 -13.74
CA ILE A 105 1.48 5.25 -13.08
C ILE A 105 2.70 6.14 -13.37
N ARG A 106 3.92 5.62 -13.31
CA ARG A 106 5.13 6.40 -13.67
C ARG A 106 5.14 6.85 -15.12
N ARG A 107 4.69 5.99 -16.04
CA ARG A 107 4.60 6.34 -17.47
C ARG A 107 3.62 7.49 -17.68
N LYS A 108 2.44 7.43 -17.03
CA LYS A 108 1.46 8.51 -17.01
C LYS A 108 2.07 9.80 -16.45
N ALA A 109 2.73 9.74 -15.30
CA ALA A 109 3.40 10.91 -14.68
C ALA A 109 4.47 11.53 -15.60
N LYS A 110 5.29 10.69 -16.24
CA LYS A 110 6.31 11.13 -17.21
C LYS A 110 5.70 11.83 -18.42
N GLN A 111 4.61 11.29 -18.96
CA GLN A 111 3.87 11.89 -20.08
C GLN A 111 3.31 13.27 -19.70
N VAL A 112 2.71 13.40 -18.51
CA VAL A 112 2.22 14.69 -18.00
C VAL A 112 3.36 15.69 -17.84
N ALA A 113 4.51 15.26 -17.31
CA ALA A 113 5.70 16.11 -17.15
C ALA A 113 6.30 16.56 -18.50
N GLU A 114 6.35 15.68 -19.49
CA GLU A 114 6.79 16.00 -20.86
C GLU A 114 5.88 17.05 -21.50
N ILE A 115 4.56 16.84 -21.45
CA ILE A 115 3.56 17.80 -21.96
C ILE A 115 3.66 19.14 -21.24
N ASN A 116 3.80 19.13 -19.92
CA ASN A 116 3.96 20.34 -19.14
C ASN A 116 5.21 21.13 -19.59
N SER A 117 6.33 20.44 -19.80
CA SER A 117 7.56 21.07 -20.31
C SER A 117 7.42 21.59 -21.74
N GLU A 118 6.76 20.84 -22.63
CA GLU A 118 6.52 21.27 -24.00
C GLU A 118 5.61 22.50 -24.06
N LEU A 119 4.51 22.51 -23.32
CA LEU A 119 3.62 23.66 -23.21
C LEU A 119 4.31 24.85 -22.57
N ALA A 120 5.10 24.65 -21.51
CA ALA A 120 5.85 25.72 -20.88
C ALA A 120 6.82 26.40 -21.86
N ASN A 121 7.50 25.61 -22.68
CA ASN A 121 8.39 26.12 -23.73
C ASN A 121 7.62 26.86 -24.85
N LYS A 122 6.46 26.35 -25.26
CA LYS A 122 5.61 26.98 -26.29
C LYS A 122 5.00 28.30 -25.80
N LEU A 123 4.54 28.36 -24.55
CA LEU A 123 3.81 29.49 -23.98
C LEU A 123 4.73 30.55 -23.34
N GLY A 124 5.98 30.19 -23.02
CA GLY A 124 6.90 31.06 -22.29
C GLY A 124 6.50 31.30 -20.82
N ARG A 125 5.56 30.50 -20.30
CA ARG A 125 5.06 30.50 -18.91
C ARG A 125 4.61 29.10 -18.53
N LEU A 126 4.37 28.85 -17.25
CA LEU A 126 3.76 27.59 -16.82
C LEU A 126 2.34 27.44 -17.43
N PRO A 127 2.00 26.27 -17.99
CA PRO A 127 0.66 25.98 -18.47
C PRO A 127 -0.34 25.81 -17.31
N THR A 128 -1.61 26.07 -17.57
CA THR A 128 -2.70 25.81 -16.61
C THR A 128 -3.16 24.36 -16.72
N ASP A 129 -3.82 23.85 -15.67
CA ASP A 129 -4.38 22.49 -15.66
C ASP A 129 -5.33 22.24 -16.84
N GLU A 130 -6.10 23.27 -17.23
CA GLU A 130 -7.00 23.22 -18.38
C GLU A 130 -6.24 23.11 -19.71
N GLU A 131 -5.11 23.80 -19.86
CA GLU A 131 -4.24 23.71 -21.03
C GLU A 131 -3.58 22.32 -21.13
N ILE A 132 -3.14 21.76 -19.99
CA ILE A 132 -2.57 20.40 -19.93
C ILE A 132 -3.64 19.36 -20.26
N ARG A 133 -4.84 19.52 -19.71
CA ARG A 133 -5.98 18.63 -19.98
C ARG A 133 -6.34 18.60 -21.47
N GLN A 134 -6.40 19.78 -22.11
CA GLN A 134 -6.69 19.89 -23.54
C GLN A 134 -5.61 19.22 -24.41
N GLU A 135 -4.32 19.39 -24.08
CA GLU A 135 -3.23 18.73 -24.82
C GLU A 135 -3.23 17.20 -24.62
N LEU A 136 -3.70 16.73 -23.46
CA LEU A 136 -3.87 15.30 -23.17
C LEU A 136 -5.12 14.66 -23.80
N ASP A 137 -6.04 15.47 -24.35
CA ASP A 137 -7.33 15.04 -24.90
C ASP A 137 -8.17 14.23 -23.88
N LEU A 138 -8.20 14.69 -22.63
CA LEU A 138 -8.95 14.07 -21.53
C LEU A 138 -10.12 14.94 -21.09
N ASP A 139 -11.19 14.35 -20.58
CA ASP A 139 -12.23 15.12 -19.90
C ASP A 139 -11.79 15.59 -18.48
N SER A 140 -12.64 16.38 -17.81
CA SER A 140 -12.33 16.94 -16.48
C SER A 140 -12.24 15.87 -15.39
N ASP A 141 -13.07 14.83 -15.46
CA ASP A 141 -13.12 13.77 -14.48
C ASP A 141 -11.93 12.82 -14.66
N GLU A 142 -11.63 12.46 -15.92
CA GLU A 142 -10.45 11.68 -16.32
C GLU A 142 -9.15 12.38 -15.93
N TYR A 143 -9.05 13.70 -16.12
CA TYR A 143 -7.89 14.47 -15.71
C TYR A 143 -7.75 14.50 -14.19
N SER A 144 -8.84 14.73 -13.46
CA SER A 144 -8.84 14.73 -11.98
C SER A 144 -8.40 13.37 -11.44
N GLN A 145 -8.90 12.27 -12.03
CA GLN A 145 -8.50 10.92 -11.67
C GLN A 145 -7.03 10.66 -12.02
N LEU A 146 -6.57 11.07 -13.20
CA LEU A 146 -5.17 10.97 -13.60
C LEU A 146 -4.25 11.70 -12.61
N MET A 147 -4.59 12.92 -12.24
CA MET A 147 -3.82 13.72 -11.28
C MET A 147 -3.80 13.05 -9.90
N SER A 148 -4.93 12.48 -9.46
CA SER A 148 -4.99 11.69 -8.22
C SER A 148 -4.13 10.42 -8.28
N GLU A 149 -4.11 9.73 -9.41
CA GLU A 149 -3.32 8.50 -9.60
C GLU A 149 -1.81 8.78 -9.62
N ILE A 150 -1.38 9.89 -10.25
CA ILE A 150 0.05 10.24 -10.34
C ILE A 150 0.56 10.98 -9.10
N ASN A 151 -0.33 11.50 -8.25
CA ASN A 151 0.03 12.10 -6.98
C ASN A 151 0.42 11.01 -5.97
N ILE A 152 1.59 10.43 -6.20
CA ILE A 152 2.18 9.40 -5.36
C ILE A 152 2.50 10.02 -4.00
N PRO A 153 1.88 9.55 -2.90
CA PRO A 153 2.22 10.02 -1.57
C PRO A 153 3.72 9.84 -1.34
N GLN A 154 4.40 10.91 -0.99
CA GLN A 154 5.75 10.79 -0.46
C GLN A 154 5.61 10.20 0.94
N GLU A 155 6.31 9.10 1.21
CA GLU A 155 6.44 8.57 2.55
C GLU A 155 7.16 9.61 3.41
N THR A 156 6.51 10.07 4.48
CA THR A 156 7.12 10.94 5.47
C THR A 156 7.26 10.17 6.78
N SER A 157 8.32 10.45 7.54
CA SER A 157 8.47 9.87 8.86
C SER A 157 7.39 10.41 9.80
N LEU A 158 6.78 9.54 10.60
CA LEU A 158 5.86 9.98 11.66
C LEU A 158 6.59 10.77 12.76
N ASP A 159 7.90 10.62 12.89
CA ASP A 159 8.76 11.44 13.74
C ASP A 159 9.12 12.79 13.11
N SER A 160 8.68 13.07 11.88
CA SER A 160 8.94 14.37 11.26
C SER A 160 8.12 15.47 11.95
N PHE A 161 8.79 16.60 12.19
CA PHE A 161 8.17 17.78 12.80
C PHE A 161 7.26 18.48 11.80
N ILE A 162 6.03 18.80 12.22
CA ILE A 162 5.06 19.54 11.40
C ILE A 162 5.55 20.96 11.11
N ASN A 163 6.33 21.54 12.04
CA ASN A 163 6.95 22.86 11.88
C ASN A 163 8.45 22.79 12.23
N SER A 164 9.30 22.81 11.20
CA SER A 164 10.77 22.75 11.32
C SER A 164 11.44 23.96 12.01
N ARG A 165 10.67 24.96 12.46
CA ARG A 165 11.17 26.21 13.06
C ARG A 165 11.22 26.23 14.59
N GLN A 166 10.71 25.20 15.27
CA GLN A 166 10.80 25.09 16.72
C GLN A 166 11.65 23.89 17.10
N ALA A 167 12.61 24.10 18.00
CA ALA A 167 13.46 23.06 18.56
C ALA A 167 12.67 22.03 19.40
N ASP A 168 11.45 22.38 19.82
CA ASP A 168 10.48 21.54 20.53
C ASP A 168 9.18 21.40 19.70
N GLY A 169 9.32 21.03 18.42
CA GLY A 169 8.18 20.89 17.51
C GLY A 169 7.32 19.68 17.82
N VAL A 170 6.03 19.74 17.48
CA VAL A 170 5.13 18.58 17.52
C VAL A 170 5.41 17.69 16.32
N THR A 171 5.52 16.39 16.58
CA THR A 171 5.74 15.36 15.55
C THR A 171 4.43 14.95 14.90
N LEU A 172 4.48 14.38 13.69
CA LEU A 172 3.27 13.88 13.02
C LEU A 172 2.54 12.81 13.84
N ILE A 173 3.27 11.92 14.51
CA ILE A 173 2.67 10.85 15.34
C ILE A 173 1.80 11.40 16.48
N GLU A 174 2.13 12.58 17.00
CA GLU A 174 1.40 13.20 18.12
C GLU A 174 0.08 13.85 17.69
N VAL A 175 -0.10 14.14 16.40
CA VAL A 175 -1.29 14.84 15.88
C VAL A 175 -2.25 13.91 15.16
N ILE A 176 -1.76 12.80 14.60
CA ILE A 176 -2.59 11.84 13.88
C ILE A 176 -3.48 11.12 14.89
N ALA A 177 -4.80 11.31 14.75
CA ALA A 177 -5.78 10.64 15.58
C ALA A 177 -5.88 9.15 15.21
N ASP A 178 -5.92 8.29 16.23
CA ASP A 178 -6.32 6.91 16.08
C ASP A 178 -7.85 6.81 16.14
N GLU A 179 -8.48 6.54 15.00
CA GLU A 179 -9.93 6.42 14.89
C GLU A 179 -10.46 5.09 15.47
N ASP A 180 -9.62 4.06 15.52
CA ASP A 180 -9.97 2.71 15.99
C ASP A 180 -9.68 2.52 17.49
N ALA A 181 -8.97 3.47 18.11
CA ALA A 181 -8.69 3.44 19.54
C ALA A 181 -9.98 3.40 20.37
N ALA A 182 -10.04 2.45 21.31
CA ALA A 182 -11.14 2.34 22.25
C ALA A 182 -11.25 3.62 23.08
N ARG A 183 -12.33 4.38 22.85
CA ARG A 183 -12.57 5.63 23.59
C ARG A 183 -13.19 5.28 24.95
N PRO A 184 -12.54 5.59 26.09
CA PRO A 184 -13.06 5.24 27.42
C PRO A 184 -14.49 5.73 27.66
N GLU A 185 -14.81 6.91 27.12
CA GLU A 185 -16.14 7.51 27.15
C GLU A 185 -17.18 6.64 26.42
N GLN A 186 -16.85 6.10 25.24
CA GLN A 186 -17.75 5.23 24.49
C GLN A 186 -17.97 3.90 25.21
N THR A 187 -16.92 3.31 25.78
CA THR A 187 -17.00 2.08 26.57
C THR A 187 -17.90 2.29 27.80
N PHE A 188 -17.67 3.36 28.56
CA PHE A 188 -18.48 3.70 29.73
C PHE A 188 -19.95 3.93 29.35
N ARG A 189 -20.22 4.69 28.28
CA ARG A 189 -21.59 4.92 27.79
C ARG A 189 -22.27 3.61 27.40
N TYR A 190 -21.56 2.71 26.73
CA TYR A 190 -22.11 1.40 26.36
C TYR A 190 -22.48 0.56 27.57
N GLU A 191 -21.62 0.52 28.59
CA GLU A 191 -21.90 -0.17 29.85
C GLU A 191 -23.09 0.44 30.61
N GLU A 192 -23.19 1.77 30.63
CA GLU A 192 -24.28 2.49 31.29
C GLU A 192 -25.63 2.27 30.56
N ILE A 193 -25.65 2.32 29.22
CA ILE A 193 -26.82 1.97 28.40
C ILE A 193 -27.25 0.53 28.71
N LYS A 194 -26.31 -0.41 28.78
CA LYS A 194 -26.58 -1.82 29.08
C LYS A 194 -27.20 -1.98 30.48
N ARG A 195 -26.68 -1.25 31.47
CA ARG A 195 -27.23 -1.25 32.84
C ARG A 195 -28.66 -0.71 32.89
N ILE A 196 -28.90 0.48 32.32
CA ILE A 196 -30.22 1.11 32.28
C ILE A 196 -31.24 0.22 31.54
N LEU A 197 -30.84 -0.39 30.43
CA LEU A 197 -31.68 -1.32 29.67
C LEU A 197 -32.02 -2.57 30.49
N GLY A 198 -31.05 -3.13 31.21
CA GLY A 198 -31.25 -4.24 32.14
C GLY A 198 -32.31 -3.91 33.21
N GLU A 199 -32.17 -2.76 33.88
CA GLU A 199 -33.15 -2.27 34.86
C GLU A 199 -34.55 -2.08 34.26
N ALA A 200 -34.64 -1.63 33.00
CA ALA A 200 -35.93 -1.46 32.31
C ALA A 200 -36.58 -2.82 31.97
N ILE A 201 -35.80 -3.82 31.57
CA ILE A 201 -36.26 -5.19 31.32
C ILE A 201 -36.76 -5.84 32.63
N GLU A 202 -36.10 -5.58 33.76
CA GLU A 202 -36.54 -6.04 35.08
C GLU A 202 -37.88 -5.42 35.54
N LYS A 203 -38.31 -4.30 34.97
CA LYS A 203 -39.62 -3.69 35.25
C LYS A 203 -40.74 -4.22 34.35
N LEU A 204 -40.43 -5.02 33.33
CA LEU A 204 -41.43 -5.68 32.50
C LEU A 204 -42.19 -6.75 33.29
N LYS A 205 -43.44 -7.01 32.88
CA LYS A 205 -44.20 -8.14 33.43
C LYS A 205 -43.49 -9.47 33.08
N PRO A 206 -43.62 -10.51 33.92
CA PRO A 206 -42.90 -11.77 33.72
C PRO A 206 -43.05 -12.37 32.32
N GLN A 207 -44.26 -12.33 31.75
CA GLN A 207 -44.56 -12.84 30.42
C GLN A 207 -43.94 -11.99 29.29
N GLU A 208 -43.91 -10.67 29.44
CA GLU A 208 -43.29 -9.76 28.48
C GLU A 208 -41.76 -9.88 28.50
N ARG A 209 -41.17 -10.00 29.70
CA ARG A 209 -39.73 -10.22 29.89
C ARG A 209 -39.26 -11.49 29.20
N LYS A 210 -39.96 -12.61 29.43
CA LYS A 210 -39.65 -13.90 28.79
C LYS A 210 -39.63 -13.79 27.26
N VAL A 211 -40.63 -13.12 26.67
CA VAL A 211 -40.68 -12.91 25.21
C VAL A 211 -39.50 -12.08 24.71
N VAL A 212 -39.12 -11.01 25.42
CA VAL A 212 -37.96 -10.17 25.03
C VAL A 212 -36.64 -10.94 25.16
N THR A 213 -36.44 -11.71 26.22
CA THR A 213 -35.24 -12.54 26.41
C THR A 213 -35.12 -13.60 25.33
N LEU A 214 -36.18 -14.37 25.07
CA LEU A 214 -36.16 -15.41 24.05
C LEU A 214 -35.91 -14.84 22.65
N TYR A 215 -36.40 -13.64 22.36
CA TYR A 215 -36.22 -13.02 21.04
C TYR A 215 -34.83 -12.39 20.85
N TYR A 216 -34.34 -11.59 21.81
CA TYR A 216 -33.12 -10.80 21.65
C TYR A 216 -31.85 -11.45 22.22
N TYR A 217 -31.98 -12.36 23.19
CA TYR A 217 -30.84 -13.03 23.82
C TYR A 217 -30.67 -14.45 23.28
N GLU A 218 -31.77 -15.21 23.20
CA GLU A 218 -31.74 -16.59 22.66
C GLU A 218 -31.94 -16.64 21.14
N GLY A 219 -32.29 -15.52 20.50
CA GLY A 219 -32.41 -15.42 19.04
C GLY A 219 -33.59 -16.19 18.42
N LEU A 220 -34.60 -16.56 19.20
CA LEU A 220 -35.75 -17.32 18.71
C LEU A 220 -36.73 -16.44 17.92
N ASN A 221 -37.35 -17.03 16.89
CA ASN A 221 -38.41 -16.36 16.13
C ASN A 221 -39.77 -16.42 16.85
N LEU A 222 -40.74 -15.60 16.43
CA LEU A 222 -42.05 -15.50 17.12
C LEU A 222 -42.86 -16.82 17.10
N THR A 223 -42.58 -17.71 16.16
CA THR A 223 -43.21 -19.04 16.05
C THR A 223 -42.62 -19.99 17.09
N GLU A 224 -41.29 -20.09 17.15
CA GLU A 224 -40.54 -20.88 18.14
C GLU A 224 -40.86 -20.43 19.57
N ILE A 225 -40.96 -19.12 19.80
CA ILE A 225 -41.37 -18.57 21.11
C ILE A 225 -42.82 -18.97 21.44
N GLY A 226 -43.70 -19.02 20.44
CA GLY A 226 -45.09 -19.45 20.60
C GLY A 226 -45.18 -20.92 21.02
N GLU A 227 -44.33 -21.78 20.45
CA GLU A 227 -44.21 -23.18 20.83
C GLU A 227 -43.69 -23.34 22.27
N VAL A 228 -42.62 -22.61 22.64
CA VAL A 228 -42.02 -22.66 23.99
C VAL A 228 -42.97 -22.15 25.08
N LEU A 229 -43.80 -21.15 24.77
CA LEU A 229 -44.74 -20.55 25.73
C LEU A 229 -46.17 -21.08 25.60
N GLU A 230 -46.40 -22.08 24.75
CA GLU A 230 -47.71 -22.71 24.48
C GLU A 230 -48.82 -21.69 24.15
N VAL A 231 -48.49 -20.68 23.34
CA VAL A 231 -49.41 -19.60 22.95
C VAL A 231 -49.28 -19.27 21.47
N THR A 232 -50.32 -18.65 20.89
CA THR A 232 -50.32 -18.31 19.46
C THR A 232 -49.28 -17.26 19.11
N THR A 233 -48.76 -17.31 17.88
CA THR A 233 -47.82 -16.32 17.33
C THR A 233 -48.35 -14.89 17.42
N ALA A 234 -49.66 -14.71 17.16
CA ALA A 234 -50.35 -13.43 17.32
C ALA A 234 -50.29 -12.92 18.77
N ARG A 235 -50.39 -13.82 19.76
CA ARG A 235 -50.27 -13.46 21.17
C ARG A 235 -48.83 -13.05 21.54
N ILE A 236 -47.81 -13.75 21.02
CA ILE A 236 -46.40 -13.38 21.22
C ILE A 236 -46.11 -12.01 20.60
N SER A 237 -46.58 -11.75 19.38
CA SER A 237 -46.44 -10.45 18.72
C SER A 237 -47.06 -9.31 19.54
N GLN A 238 -48.25 -9.52 20.13
CA GLN A 238 -48.86 -8.56 21.05
C GLN A 238 -48.04 -8.33 22.33
N LEU A 239 -47.49 -9.40 22.93
CA LEU A 239 -46.67 -9.31 24.13
C LEU A 239 -45.34 -8.58 23.85
N HIS A 240 -44.69 -8.88 22.73
CA HIS A 240 -43.49 -8.18 22.26
C HIS A 240 -43.78 -6.69 22.04
N THR A 241 -44.85 -6.37 21.30
CA THR A 241 -45.26 -4.98 21.06
C THR A 241 -45.49 -4.20 22.36
N LYS A 242 -46.19 -4.82 23.34
CA LYS A 242 -46.41 -4.23 24.66
C LYS A 242 -45.12 -4.04 25.46
N ALA A 243 -44.19 -5.00 25.37
CA ALA A 243 -42.89 -4.93 26.01
C ALA A 243 -42.08 -3.75 25.45
N ILE A 244 -41.98 -3.62 24.12
CA ILE A 244 -41.27 -2.52 23.45
C ILE A 244 -41.88 -1.17 23.82
N TYR A 245 -43.22 -1.05 23.84
CA TYR A 245 -43.87 0.20 24.23
C TYR A 245 -43.53 0.62 25.67
N ARG A 246 -43.48 -0.34 26.60
CA ARG A 246 -43.08 -0.07 27.99
C ARG A 246 -41.61 0.27 28.10
N LEU A 247 -40.72 -0.47 27.45
CA LEU A 247 -39.29 -0.17 27.42
C LEU A 247 -39.04 1.25 26.89
N ARG A 248 -39.70 1.64 25.79
CA ARG A 248 -39.64 3.02 25.27
C ARG A 248 -40.06 4.05 26.31
N GLY A 249 -41.14 3.80 27.06
CA GLY A 249 -41.61 4.71 28.11
C GLY A 249 -40.68 4.77 29.34
N TYR A 250 -39.96 3.69 29.67
CA TYR A 250 -38.94 3.72 30.72
C TYR A 250 -37.69 4.47 30.28
N LEU A 251 -37.21 4.20 29.07
CA LEU A 251 -36.00 4.78 28.51
C LEU A 251 -36.19 6.26 28.16
N SER A 252 -37.38 6.69 27.72
CA SER A 252 -37.66 8.10 27.42
C SER A 252 -37.53 9.01 28.65
N ARG A 253 -37.72 8.47 29.85
CA ARG A 253 -37.56 9.20 31.12
C ARG A 253 -36.10 9.31 31.59
N LYS A 254 -35.21 8.49 31.03
CA LYS A 254 -33.76 8.52 31.26
C LYS A 254 -33.00 9.06 30.04
N LYS A 255 -33.70 9.79 29.17
CA LYS A 255 -33.16 10.26 27.89
C LYS A 255 -31.98 11.22 28.06
N GLU A 256 -31.97 12.04 29.12
CA GLU A 256 -30.84 12.91 29.46
C GLU A 256 -29.61 12.09 29.87
N GLU A 257 -29.77 11.09 30.75
CA GLU A 257 -28.69 10.16 31.17
C GLU A 257 -28.15 9.27 30.03
N LEU A 258 -28.87 9.16 28.91
CA LEU A 258 -28.49 8.32 27.76
C LEU A 258 -27.84 9.13 26.62
N LEU A 259 -28.10 10.44 26.54
CA LEU A 259 -27.67 11.29 25.42
C LEU A 259 -26.49 12.20 25.75
N GLU A 260 -26.29 12.57 27.01
CA GLU A 260 -25.03 13.15 27.51
C GLU A 260 -23.97 12.05 27.73
#